data_AF-A0A975HZF7-F1
#
_entry.id   AF-A0A975HZF7-F1
#
_cell.length_a   1.000
_cell.length_b   1.000
_cell.length_c   1.000
_cell.angle_alpha   90.00
_cell.angle_beta   90.00
_cell.angle_gamma   90.00
#
_symmetry.space_group_name_H-M   'P 1'
#
loop_
_entity.id
_entity.type
_entity.pdbx_description
1 polymer ?
#
loop_
_entity_poly.entity_id
_entity_poly.type
_entity_poly.pdbx_seq_one_letter_code
_entity_poly.pdbx_strand_id
1 'polypeptide(L)'
;MTGLISSLARRLALFLVLAISATSHGQPLPDQSPDKTLGVVNCASSLCHGSVNTWPSSPVAQNEYVVWSRLDKHARAYHVLLNERSRSIASKLGLAKPAHESSECLGCHAHNPMPERVDARHKITDGVACEGCHGPSEKWIASHTAPGVTHADNLAHGLYPAAAPQARAKLCMSCHFGTAEKYVNHRTMAAGHPRLSFELTTFTNLQPAHFTADKDYTLRKGAGASNHAKIWALGQALAVSTQMDILVDPVRGRDGVFPEPTLFDCHACHHPMADQRWKPRTAFGTSIAPGLIRLNDANALMLRLILRQLDADLYTRFNQAAQDLNKALAGSGKLNDKALALRQQAQAASEKINMSSFDGNTLRAMALLLVDDGLAGLYPDYVGAEQATMALGSLSSAMQQTGSIKNPAAYNKGLAQLRAVLVKDEAYKPAEFVSRLREFRSLVAAR
;
A
#
# COMPACT_ATOMS: atom_id res chain seq x y z
N MET A 1 42.81 47.90 -28.51
CA MET A 1 41.82 46.83 -28.83
C MET A 1 41.98 45.63 -27.91
N THR A 2 41.96 45.84 -26.59
CA THR A 2 42.26 44.79 -25.58
C THR A 2 41.32 44.86 -24.37
N GLY A 3 40.18 45.57 -24.48
CA GLY A 3 39.23 45.77 -23.38
C GLY A 3 37.80 45.28 -23.63
N LEU A 4 37.48 44.80 -24.83
CA LEU A 4 36.10 44.40 -25.21
C LEU A 4 35.88 42.88 -25.35
N ILE A 5 36.93 42.07 -25.25
CA ILE A 5 36.84 40.61 -25.42
C ILE A 5 36.66 39.89 -24.06
N SER A 6 36.97 40.55 -22.93
CA SER A 6 36.89 39.93 -21.60
C SER A 6 35.51 40.00 -20.92
N SER A 7 34.58 40.84 -21.40
CA SER A 7 33.24 40.97 -20.80
C SER A 7 32.19 40.03 -21.41
N LEU A 8 32.43 39.52 -22.64
CA LEU A 8 31.53 38.57 -23.29
C LEU A 8 31.76 37.12 -22.79
N ALA A 9 33.01 36.77 -22.48
CA ALA A 9 33.36 35.44 -21.95
C ALA A 9 32.84 35.20 -20.51
N ARG A 10 32.67 36.26 -19.71
CA ARG A 10 32.09 36.17 -18.35
C ARG A 10 30.57 36.19 -18.30
N ARG A 11 29.89 36.63 -19.38
CA ARG A 11 28.41 36.61 -19.45
C ARG A 11 27.85 35.36 -20.10
N LEU A 12 28.62 34.65 -20.94
CA LEU A 12 28.23 33.31 -21.44
C LEU A 12 28.44 32.19 -20.42
N ALA A 13 29.34 32.36 -19.44
CA ALA A 13 29.57 31.37 -18.39
C ALA A 13 28.50 31.36 -17.28
N LEU A 14 27.56 32.31 -17.28
CA LEU A 14 26.49 32.41 -16.28
C LEU A 14 25.15 31.83 -16.74
N PHE A 15 25.04 31.34 -17.98
CA PHE A 15 23.81 30.77 -18.55
C PHE A 15 23.87 29.26 -18.82
N LEU A 16 24.95 28.58 -18.42
CA LEU A 16 25.11 27.13 -18.58
C LEU A 16 25.32 26.40 -17.24
N VAL A 17 24.58 26.84 -16.21
CA VAL A 17 24.26 26.02 -15.04
C VAL A 17 22.74 26.06 -14.87
N LEU A 18 22.02 25.70 -15.93
CA LEU A 18 20.76 24.99 -15.71
C LEU A 18 21.19 23.64 -15.17
N ALA A 19 21.34 23.57 -13.84
CA ALA A 19 21.24 22.30 -13.16
C ALA A 19 19.91 21.71 -13.62
N ILE A 20 19.98 20.74 -14.53
CA ILE A 20 18.96 19.72 -14.64
C ILE A 20 19.01 19.06 -13.28
N SER A 21 18.28 19.63 -12.32
CA SER A 21 17.73 18.89 -11.23
C SER A 21 16.85 17.85 -11.93
N ALA A 22 17.47 16.73 -12.29
CA ALA A 22 16.79 15.48 -12.50
C ALA A 22 16.15 15.20 -11.14
N THR A 23 14.98 15.81 -10.95
CA THR A 23 13.98 15.35 -10.02
C THR A 23 13.92 13.86 -10.31
N SER A 24 14.42 13.07 -9.36
CA SER A 24 14.37 11.62 -9.40
C SER A 24 12.91 11.21 -9.32
N HIS A 25 12.18 11.43 -10.41
CA HIS A 25 10.86 10.88 -10.63
C HIS A 25 11.10 9.38 -10.63
N GLY A 26 10.74 8.74 -9.50
CA GLY A 26 10.82 7.29 -9.37
C GLY A 26 10.12 6.63 -10.56
N GLN A 27 10.63 5.47 -10.98
CA GLN A 27 10.15 4.79 -12.19
C GLN A 27 8.61 4.73 -12.24
N PRO A 28 8.01 4.93 -13.43
CA PRO A 28 6.56 4.87 -13.59
C PRO A 28 6.03 3.50 -13.13
N LEU A 29 4.75 3.44 -12.78
CA LEU A 29 4.13 2.15 -12.50
C LEU A 29 4.21 1.26 -13.76
N PRO A 30 4.27 -0.08 -13.60
CA PRO A 30 4.42 -1.00 -14.72
C PRO A 30 3.41 -0.80 -15.87
N ASP A 31 2.16 -0.50 -15.56
CA ASP A 31 1.08 -0.23 -16.52
C ASP A 31 1.19 1.13 -17.23
N GLN A 32 2.02 2.03 -16.70
CA GLN A 32 2.29 3.35 -17.25
C GLN A 32 3.62 3.42 -18.00
N SER A 33 4.44 2.36 -17.95
CA SER A 33 5.73 2.32 -18.61
C SER A 33 5.58 2.47 -20.14
N PRO A 34 6.49 3.21 -20.81
CA PRO A 34 6.51 3.31 -22.28
C PRO A 34 6.98 2.03 -22.97
N ASP A 35 7.57 1.09 -22.24
CA ASP A 35 8.17 -0.12 -22.78
C ASP A 35 7.12 -1.20 -23.11
N LYS A 36 7.45 -2.09 -24.05
CA LYS A 36 6.54 -3.13 -24.52
C LYS A 36 6.41 -4.30 -23.52
N THR A 37 5.18 -4.68 -23.22
CA THR A 37 4.84 -5.91 -22.49
C THR A 37 4.91 -7.10 -23.45
N LEU A 38 5.67 -8.13 -23.10
CA LEU A 38 5.92 -9.28 -23.98
C LEU A 38 5.01 -10.48 -23.69
N GLY A 39 4.49 -10.60 -22.47
CA GLY A 39 3.64 -11.70 -22.03
C GLY A 39 4.37 -12.74 -21.19
N VAL A 40 3.62 -13.37 -20.26
CA VAL A 40 4.12 -14.31 -19.25
C VAL A 40 4.81 -15.54 -19.86
N VAL A 41 4.41 -15.95 -21.06
CA VAL A 41 5.00 -17.11 -21.75
C VAL A 41 6.53 -17.00 -21.89
N ASN A 42 7.07 -15.77 -21.97
CA ASN A 42 8.51 -15.56 -22.06
C ASN A 42 9.26 -15.80 -20.74
N CYS A 43 8.55 -15.87 -19.61
CA CYS A 43 9.10 -16.23 -18.30
C CYS A 43 8.91 -17.73 -17.98
N ALA A 44 7.91 -18.36 -18.60
CA ALA A 44 7.30 -19.62 -18.15
C ALA A 44 8.04 -20.91 -18.52
N SER A 45 9.15 -20.84 -19.27
CA SER A 45 9.88 -22.05 -19.66
C SER A 45 10.53 -22.73 -18.44
N SER A 46 10.70 -24.06 -18.50
CA SER A 46 11.37 -24.83 -17.44
C SER A 46 12.85 -24.51 -17.26
N LEU A 47 13.46 -23.84 -18.26
CA LEU A 47 14.83 -23.32 -18.21
C LEU A 47 14.91 -21.88 -17.65
N CYS A 48 13.75 -21.26 -17.42
CA CYS A 48 13.60 -19.92 -16.86
C CYS A 48 12.88 -20.02 -15.50
N HIS A 49 11.74 -19.36 -15.35
CA HIS A 49 10.98 -19.31 -14.08
C HIS A 49 9.88 -20.36 -13.98
N GLY A 50 9.75 -21.26 -14.96
CA GLY A 50 8.74 -22.32 -15.00
C GLY A 50 9.22 -23.71 -14.58
N SER A 51 10.37 -23.80 -13.90
CA SER A 51 10.84 -25.08 -13.39
C SER A 51 9.92 -25.60 -12.29
N VAL A 52 9.73 -26.92 -12.23
CA VAL A 52 8.96 -27.56 -11.15
C VAL A 52 9.77 -27.70 -9.86
N ASN A 53 11.10 -27.71 -9.97
CA ASN A 53 12.04 -27.84 -8.86
C ASN A 53 12.90 -26.59 -8.75
N THR A 54 13.37 -26.29 -7.54
CA THR A 54 14.30 -25.18 -7.31
C THR A 54 15.71 -25.50 -7.78
N TRP A 55 16.46 -24.49 -8.24
CA TRP A 55 17.81 -24.67 -8.77
C TRP A 55 18.86 -24.20 -7.74
N PRO A 56 19.69 -25.10 -7.17
CA PRO A 56 20.62 -24.72 -6.10
C PRO A 56 21.69 -23.69 -6.51
N SER A 57 22.08 -23.66 -7.78
CA SER A 57 23.12 -22.76 -8.31
C SER A 57 22.57 -21.44 -8.84
N SER A 58 21.29 -21.14 -8.60
CA SER A 58 20.64 -19.94 -9.09
C SER A 58 20.41 -18.93 -7.96
N PRO A 59 20.51 -17.61 -8.24
CA PRO A 59 20.16 -16.56 -7.27
C PRO A 59 18.65 -16.38 -7.03
N VAL A 60 17.80 -17.16 -7.71
CA VAL A 60 16.34 -17.20 -7.51
C VAL A 60 15.88 -18.67 -7.48
N ALA A 61 14.57 -18.92 -7.34
CA ALA A 61 14.06 -20.28 -7.16
C ALA A 61 13.76 -21.00 -8.49
N GLN A 62 13.59 -20.28 -9.60
CA GLN A 62 13.33 -20.81 -10.95
C GLN A 62 11.94 -21.44 -11.11
N ASN A 63 11.09 -21.37 -10.08
CA ASN A 63 9.75 -21.91 -10.08
C ASN A 63 8.67 -20.82 -9.88
N GLU A 64 9.04 -19.55 -9.99
CA GLU A 64 8.16 -18.41 -9.70
C GLU A 64 6.89 -18.42 -10.57
N TYR A 65 6.97 -18.85 -11.83
CA TYR A 65 5.80 -19.00 -12.71
C TYR A 65 4.86 -20.11 -12.21
N VAL A 66 5.40 -21.22 -11.69
CA VAL A 66 4.59 -22.32 -11.13
C VAL A 66 3.87 -21.85 -9.87
N VAL A 67 4.59 -21.15 -8.99
CA VAL A 67 4.01 -20.56 -7.77
C VAL A 67 2.90 -19.57 -8.12
N TRP A 68 3.17 -18.64 -9.04
CA TRP A 68 2.20 -17.65 -9.51
C TRP A 68 0.95 -18.31 -10.11
N SER A 69 1.13 -19.19 -11.11
CA SER A 69 0.01 -19.78 -11.84
C SER A 69 -0.86 -20.71 -10.99
N ARG A 70 -0.29 -21.38 -9.97
CA ARG A 70 -1.01 -22.35 -9.15
C ARG A 70 -1.54 -21.78 -7.85
N LEU A 71 -0.76 -20.94 -7.17
CA LEU A 71 -1.02 -20.54 -5.79
C LEU A 71 -1.48 -19.08 -5.70
N ASP A 72 -0.95 -18.19 -6.54
CA ASP A 72 -1.23 -16.76 -6.46
C ASP A 72 -2.67 -16.43 -6.93
N LYS A 73 -3.35 -15.56 -6.17
CA LYS A 73 -4.68 -15.03 -6.52
C LYS A 73 -4.61 -14.04 -7.68
N HIS A 74 -3.47 -13.39 -7.89
CA HIS A 74 -3.24 -12.47 -9.00
C HIS A 74 -3.44 -13.14 -10.37
N ALA A 75 -2.96 -14.37 -10.54
CA ALA A 75 -3.17 -15.17 -11.76
C ALA A 75 -4.65 -15.51 -12.02
N ARG A 76 -5.51 -15.42 -11.00
CA ARG A 76 -6.95 -15.70 -11.09
C ARG A 76 -7.81 -14.44 -11.15
N ALA A 77 -7.21 -13.26 -11.07
CA ALA A 77 -7.93 -12.00 -10.90
C ALA A 77 -8.88 -11.71 -12.08
N TYR A 78 -8.47 -12.02 -13.31
CA TYR A 78 -9.29 -11.83 -14.51
C TYR A 78 -10.57 -12.69 -14.46
N HIS A 79 -10.46 -13.94 -14.02
CA HIS A 79 -11.60 -14.86 -13.96
C HIS A 79 -12.70 -14.41 -12.99
N VAL A 80 -12.40 -13.56 -12.01
CA VAL A 80 -13.41 -12.93 -11.15
C VAL A 80 -14.36 -12.04 -11.97
N LEU A 81 -13.90 -11.48 -13.08
CA LEU A 81 -14.70 -10.66 -14.00
C LEU A 81 -15.65 -11.47 -14.91
N LEU A 82 -15.60 -12.80 -14.81
CA LEU A 82 -16.44 -13.73 -15.56
C LEU A 82 -17.57 -14.34 -14.72
N ASN A 83 -17.70 -13.98 -13.44
CA ASN A 83 -18.74 -14.54 -12.56
C ASN A 83 -20.04 -13.70 -12.61
N GLU A 84 -21.09 -14.21 -11.95
CA GLU A 84 -22.39 -13.55 -11.92
C GLU A 84 -22.34 -12.19 -11.20
N ARG A 85 -21.56 -12.09 -10.11
CA ARG A 85 -21.42 -10.85 -9.34
C ARG A 85 -20.80 -9.73 -10.20
N SER A 86 -19.72 -9.99 -10.93
CA SER A 86 -19.07 -8.99 -11.78
C SER A 86 -19.94 -8.59 -12.97
N ARG A 87 -20.67 -9.53 -13.59
CA ARG A 87 -21.71 -9.20 -14.58
C ARG A 87 -22.79 -8.28 -14.00
N SER A 88 -23.28 -8.58 -12.81
CA SER A 88 -24.28 -7.76 -12.12
C SER A 88 -23.76 -6.36 -11.80
N ILE A 89 -22.51 -6.24 -11.33
CA ILE A 89 -21.85 -4.95 -11.07
C ILE A 89 -21.79 -4.13 -12.37
N ALA A 90 -21.26 -4.69 -13.47
CA ALA A 90 -21.16 -3.98 -14.75
C ALA A 90 -22.52 -3.52 -15.27
N SER A 91 -23.55 -4.36 -15.13
CA SER A 91 -24.92 -4.03 -15.51
C SER A 91 -25.51 -2.88 -14.67
N LYS A 92 -25.37 -2.93 -13.33
CA LYS A 92 -25.85 -1.87 -12.43
C LYS A 92 -25.11 -0.54 -12.62
N LEU A 93 -23.84 -0.60 -12.99
CA LEU A 93 -23.03 0.57 -13.33
C LEU A 93 -23.34 1.11 -14.73
N GLY A 94 -24.07 0.37 -15.56
CA GLY A 94 -24.38 0.77 -16.94
C GLY A 94 -23.15 0.81 -17.85
N LEU A 95 -22.15 -0.06 -17.60
CA LEU A 95 -20.94 -0.08 -18.41
C LEU A 95 -21.26 -0.52 -19.85
N ALA A 96 -20.61 0.13 -20.83
CA ALA A 96 -20.80 -0.18 -22.24
C ALA A 96 -20.26 -1.56 -22.64
N LYS A 97 -19.32 -2.10 -21.85
CA LYS A 97 -18.69 -3.40 -22.06
C LYS A 97 -18.97 -4.31 -20.86
N PRO A 98 -18.89 -5.64 -21.02
CA PRO A 98 -18.91 -6.55 -19.89
C PRO A 98 -17.69 -6.29 -18.98
N ALA A 99 -17.76 -6.72 -17.71
CA ALA A 99 -16.71 -6.48 -16.72
C ALA A 99 -15.31 -6.91 -17.21
N HIS A 100 -15.19 -8.07 -17.84
CA HIS A 100 -13.91 -8.62 -18.34
C HIS A 100 -13.34 -7.93 -19.58
N GLU A 101 -14.03 -6.93 -20.12
CA GLU A 101 -13.56 -6.08 -21.24
C GLU A 101 -13.55 -4.58 -20.88
N SER A 102 -14.03 -4.22 -19.69
CA SER A 102 -14.14 -2.83 -19.23
C SER A 102 -12.82 -2.40 -18.57
N SER A 103 -12.28 -1.27 -19.00
CA SER A 103 -11.04 -0.68 -18.44
C SER A 103 -11.12 -0.47 -16.93
N GLU A 104 -12.30 -0.13 -16.43
CA GLU A 104 -12.64 0.13 -15.04
C GLU A 104 -12.40 -1.10 -14.16
N CYS A 105 -12.63 -2.30 -14.71
CA CYS A 105 -12.38 -3.55 -14.01
C CYS A 105 -10.97 -4.09 -14.29
N LEU A 106 -10.53 -4.01 -15.55
CA LEU A 106 -9.25 -4.54 -16.00
C LEU A 106 -8.06 -3.81 -15.37
N GLY A 107 -8.20 -2.54 -14.97
CA GLY A 107 -7.13 -1.77 -14.33
C GLY A 107 -6.57 -2.41 -13.05
N CYS A 108 -7.36 -3.20 -12.33
CA CYS A 108 -6.93 -3.94 -11.13
C CYS A 108 -6.93 -5.46 -11.29
N HIS A 109 -7.77 -6.01 -12.18
CA HIS A 109 -7.97 -7.46 -12.33
C HIS A 109 -7.14 -8.10 -13.43
N ALA A 110 -6.38 -7.33 -14.19
CA ALA A 110 -5.44 -7.83 -15.19
C ALA A 110 -4.23 -6.90 -15.35
N HIS A 111 -3.14 -7.43 -15.92
CA HIS A 111 -2.10 -6.58 -16.48
C HIS A 111 -2.61 -6.00 -17.80
N ASN A 112 -3.11 -4.77 -17.77
CA ASN A 112 -3.81 -4.12 -18.89
C ASN A 112 -3.08 -2.86 -19.38
N PRO A 113 -1.87 -2.97 -19.94
CA PRO A 113 -1.15 -1.84 -20.54
C PRO A 113 -1.86 -1.32 -21.81
N MET A 114 -1.42 -0.17 -22.32
CA MET A 114 -1.95 0.41 -23.56
C MET A 114 -1.78 -0.56 -24.75
N PRO A 115 -2.81 -0.77 -25.61
CA PRO A 115 -2.79 -1.81 -26.66
C PRO A 115 -1.58 -1.76 -27.60
N GLU A 116 -1.07 -0.57 -27.93
CA GLU A 116 0.10 -0.37 -28.79
C GLU A 116 1.42 -0.81 -28.14
N ARG A 117 1.44 -1.04 -26.81
CA ARG A 117 2.60 -1.47 -26.03
C ARG A 117 2.55 -2.95 -25.68
N VAL A 118 1.81 -3.75 -26.44
CA VAL A 118 1.56 -5.16 -26.13
C VAL A 118 2.02 -6.06 -27.27
N ASP A 119 2.77 -7.10 -26.93
CA ASP A 119 3.12 -8.17 -27.85
C ASP A 119 1.98 -9.19 -27.99
N ALA A 120 1.85 -9.83 -29.16
CA ALA A 120 0.80 -10.82 -29.43
C ALA A 120 0.79 -12.02 -28.44
N ARG A 121 1.92 -12.27 -27.79
CA ARG A 121 2.09 -13.30 -26.75
C ARG A 121 1.44 -12.95 -25.42
N HIS A 122 1.21 -11.68 -25.11
CA HIS A 122 0.51 -11.27 -23.90
C HIS A 122 -0.95 -11.70 -23.95
N LYS A 123 -1.48 -12.20 -22.83
CA LYS A 123 -2.87 -12.59 -22.66
C LYS A 123 -3.44 -11.86 -21.44
N ILE A 124 -4.48 -11.04 -21.67
CA ILE A 124 -5.20 -10.36 -20.58
C ILE A 124 -5.81 -11.36 -19.58
N THR A 125 -6.12 -12.57 -20.06
CA THR A 125 -6.66 -13.68 -19.26
C THR A 125 -5.68 -14.24 -18.24
N ASP A 126 -4.38 -13.92 -18.36
CA ASP A 126 -3.37 -14.28 -17.34
C ASP A 126 -3.60 -13.53 -16.02
N GLY A 127 -4.51 -12.55 -15.97
CA GLY A 127 -4.75 -11.75 -14.78
C GLY A 127 -3.60 -10.79 -14.50
N VAL A 128 -3.29 -10.56 -13.23
CA VAL A 128 -2.15 -9.72 -12.83
C VAL A 128 -0.86 -10.54 -13.00
N ALA A 129 -0.23 -10.33 -14.15
CA ALA A 129 0.92 -11.07 -14.66
C ALA A 129 2.28 -10.57 -14.11
N CYS A 130 3.35 -11.30 -14.40
CA CYS A 130 4.72 -10.98 -13.99
C CYS A 130 5.11 -9.52 -14.31
N GLU A 131 4.85 -9.07 -15.53
CA GLU A 131 5.17 -7.71 -16.01
C GLU A 131 4.29 -6.63 -15.35
N GLY A 132 3.15 -6.99 -14.76
CA GLY A 132 2.33 -6.08 -13.97
C GLY A 132 2.96 -5.70 -12.63
N CYS A 133 3.94 -6.49 -12.15
CA CYS A 133 4.72 -6.20 -10.94
C CYS A 133 6.19 -5.86 -11.24
N HIS A 134 6.79 -6.55 -12.22
CA HIS A 134 8.20 -6.41 -12.58
C HIS A 134 8.46 -5.35 -13.66
N GLY A 135 7.41 -4.74 -14.22
CA GLY A 135 7.56 -3.85 -15.37
C GLY A 135 7.56 -4.61 -16.69
N PRO A 136 7.25 -3.94 -17.82
CA PRO A 136 7.38 -4.54 -19.14
C PRO A 136 8.79 -5.01 -19.43
N SER A 137 8.93 -6.17 -20.06
CA SER A 137 10.20 -6.91 -20.11
C SER A 137 11.04 -6.69 -21.37
N GLU A 138 10.54 -5.91 -22.35
CA GLU A 138 11.20 -5.65 -23.63
C GLU A 138 12.70 -5.35 -23.53
N LYS A 139 13.09 -4.50 -22.57
CA LYS A 139 14.47 -4.01 -22.45
C LYS A 139 15.38 -4.85 -21.55
N TRP A 140 14.83 -5.71 -20.70
CA TRP A 140 15.62 -6.48 -19.73
C TRP A 140 15.50 -7.99 -19.88
N ILE A 141 14.53 -8.52 -20.62
CA ILE A 141 14.34 -9.97 -20.74
C ILE A 141 15.53 -10.67 -21.40
N ALA A 142 16.17 -10.06 -22.40
CA ALA A 142 17.31 -10.67 -23.07
C ALA A 142 18.60 -10.56 -22.23
N SER A 143 18.77 -9.44 -21.50
CA SER A 143 19.98 -9.17 -20.74
C SER A 143 19.99 -9.80 -19.35
N HIS A 144 18.83 -10.04 -18.72
CA HIS A 144 18.79 -10.41 -17.29
C HIS A 144 19.42 -11.77 -16.96
N THR A 145 19.65 -12.62 -17.97
CA THR A 145 20.36 -13.90 -17.82
C THR A 145 21.81 -13.84 -18.29
N ALA A 146 22.26 -12.70 -18.83
CA ALA A 146 23.61 -12.60 -19.39
C ALA A 146 24.67 -12.67 -18.28
N PRO A 147 25.82 -13.33 -18.54
CA PRO A 147 26.89 -13.44 -17.55
C PRO A 147 27.33 -12.06 -17.04
N GLY A 148 27.41 -11.90 -15.72
CA GLY A 148 27.87 -10.67 -15.08
C GLY A 148 26.82 -9.55 -14.95
N VAL A 149 25.62 -9.71 -15.51
CA VAL A 149 24.54 -8.72 -15.34
C VAL A 149 24.07 -8.69 -13.89
N THR A 150 23.98 -7.48 -13.34
CA THR A 150 23.58 -7.24 -11.95
C THR A 150 22.10 -6.85 -11.85
N HIS A 151 21.57 -6.82 -10.63
CA HIS A 151 20.23 -6.29 -10.40
C HIS A 151 20.13 -4.80 -10.79
N ALA A 152 21.18 -4.01 -10.55
CA ALA A 152 21.21 -2.59 -10.90
C ALA A 152 21.11 -2.37 -12.41
N ASP A 153 21.77 -3.21 -13.22
CA ASP A 153 21.67 -3.16 -14.67
C ASP A 153 20.24 -3.45 -15.14
N ASN A 154 19.59 -4.47 -14.55
CA ASN A 154 18.20 -4.77 -14.85
C ASN A 154 17.25 -3.61 -14.52
N LEU A 155 17.47 -2.93 -13.38
CA LEU A 155 16.71 -1.73 -13.01
C LEU A 155 16.92 -0.58 -14.03
N ALA A 156 18.17 -0.37 -14.47
CA ALA A 156 18.50 0.60 -15.50
C ALA A 156 17.84 0.28 -16.85
N HIS A 157 17.62 -1.00 -17.14
CA HIS A 157 16.89 -1.50 -18.30
C HIS A 157 15.37 -1.59 -18.11
N GLY A 158 14.80 -1.01 -17.04
CA GLY A 158 13.36 -0.88 -16.87
C GLY A 158 12.68 -1.96 -16.01
N LEU A 159 13.44 -2.85 -15.36
CA LEU A 159 12.89 -3.71 -14.30
C LEU A 159 12.38 -2.82 -13.16
N TYR A 160 11.12 -3.00 -12.77
CA TYR A 160 10.53 -2.25 -11.67
C TYR A 160 11.22 -2.61 -10.34
N PRO A 161 11.59 -1.63 -9.49
CA PRO A 161 12.32 -1.86 -8.24
C PRO A 161 11.41 -2.37 -7.12
N ALA A 162 10.68 -3.47 -7.35
CA ALA A 162 9.76 -4.08 -6.39
C ALA A 162 10.41 -4.57 -5.08
N ALA A 163 11.75 -4.55 -4.98
CA ALA A 163 12.47 -4.80 -3.74
C ALA A 163 12.69 -3.55 -2.89
N ALA A 164 12.65 -2.35 -3.49
CA ALA A 164 12.68 -1.10 -2.75
C ALA A 164 11.34 -0.92 -2.03
N PRO A 165 11.31 -0.78 -0.68
CA PRO A 165 10.07 -0.74 0.08
C PRO A 165 9.06 0.33 -0.40
N GLN A 166 9.53 1.52 -0.75
CA GLN A 166 8.68 2.61 -1.24
C GLN A 166 8.06 2.30 -2.61
N ALA A 167 8.86 1.76 -3.55
CA ALA A 167 8.35 1.38 -4.86
C ALA A 167 7.39 0.19 -4.77
N ARG A 168 7.70 -0.81 -3.94
CA ARG A 168 6.77 -1.92 -3.63
C ARG A 168 5.44 -1.40 -3.09
N ALA A 169 5.48 -0.48 -2.13
CA ALA A 169 4.26 0.11 -1.58
C ALA A 169 3.44 0.81 -2.68
N LYS A 170 4.09 1.65 -3.49
CA LYS A 170 3.43 2.34 -4.62
C LYS A 170 2.79 1.36 -5.60
N LEU A 171 3.50 0.29 -5.95
CA LEU A 171 3.00 -0.75 -6.85
C LEU A 171 1.74 -1.41 -6.30
N CYS A 172 1.80 -2.00 -5.11
CA CYS A 172 0.66 -2.74 -4.56
C CYS A 172 -0.54 -1.83 -4.29
N MET A 173 -0.28 -0.63 -3.79
CA MET A 173 -1.33 0.34 -3.47
C MET A 173 -2.00 0.92 -4.70
N SER A 174 -1.36 0.91 -5.87
CA SER A 174 -1.99 1.35 -7.12
C SER A 174 -3.29 0.61 -7.43
N CYS A 175 -3.41 -0.67 -7.02
CA CYS A 175 -4.62 -1.46 -7.18
C CYS A 175 -5.41 -1.63 -5.87
N HIS A 176 -4.71 -1.81 -4.74
CA HIS A 176 -5.37 -2.15 -3.46
C HIS A 176 -5.85 -0.96 -2.64
N PHE A 177 -5.45 0.24 -3.00
CA PHE A 177 -5.93 1.50 -2.39
C PHE A 177 -6.45 2.44 -3.46
N GLY A 178 -5.75 2.48 -4.60
CA GLY A 178 -6.20 3.08 -5.84
C GLY A 178 -5.26 4.16 -6.38
N THR A 179 -5.51 4.56 -7.63
CA THR A 179 -4.91 5.72 -8.30
C THR A 179 -6.01 6.67 -8.79
N ALA A 180 -5.68 7.61 -9.70
CA ALA A 180 -6.70 8.40 -10.37
C ALA A 180 -7.53 7.57 -11.35
N GLU A 181 -6.93 6.54 -11.93
CA GLU A 181 -7.52 5.67 -12.94
C GLU A 181 -8.10 4.39 -12.32
N LYS A 182 -7.62 4.00 -11.13
CA LYS A 182 -7.99 2.75 -10.45
C LYS A 182 -8.62 3.08 -9.11
N TYR A 183 -9.93 3.32 -9.06
CA TYR A 183 -10.57 3.69 -7.80
C TYR A 183 -11.93 3.05 -7.63
N VAL A 184 -12.08 2.33 -6.51
CA VAL A 184 -13.35 1.72 -6.10
C VAL A 184 -14.12 2.76 -5.29
N ASN A 185 -14.97 3.52 -5.99
CA ASN A 185 -15.86 4.50 -5.38
C ASN A 185 -17.10 3.84 -4.75
N HIS A 186 -17.90 4.65 -4.04
CA HIS A 186 -19.08 4.17 -3.33
C HIS A 186 -20.11 3.54 -4.27
N ARG A 187 -20.28 4.07 -5.49
CA ARG A 187 -21.19 3.50 -6.50
C ARG A 187 -20.76 2.10 -6.93
N THR A 188 -19.47 1.88 -7.11
CA THR A 188 -18.90 0.57 -7.43
C THR A 188 -19.16 -0.42 -6.29
N MET A 189 -18.98 0.01 -5.03
CA MET A 189 -19.31 -0.81 -3.86
C MET A 189 -20.81 -1.10 -3.76
N ALA A 190 -21.68 -0.10 -3.94
CA ALA A 190 -23.13 -0.25 -3.92
C ALA A 190 -23.64 -1.19 -5.03
N ALA A 191 -22.95 -1.24 -6.18
CA ALA A 191 -23.24 -2.19 -7.26
C ALA A 191 -22.91 -3.65 -6.87
N GLY A 192 -22.06 -3.86 -5.85
CA GLY A 192 -21.73 -5.18 -5.30
C GLY A 192 -20.23 -5.48 -5.22
N HIS A 193 -19.36 -4.52 -5.51
CA HIS A 193 -17.92 -4.71 -5.33
C HIS A 193 -17.59 -4.76 -3.82
N PRO A 194 -16.79 -5.73 -3.34
CA PRO A 194 -16.40 -5.78 -1.94
C PRO A 194 -15.58 -4.54 -1.53
N ARG A 195 -15.64 -4.15 -0.26
CA ARG A 195 -14.73 -3.14 0.29
C ARG A 195 -13.27 -3.61 0.10
N LEU A 196 -12.40 -2.70 -0.31
CA LEU A 196 -10.97 -2.94 -0.32
C LEU A 196 -10.41 -2.85 1.11
N SER A 197 -10.13 -4.01 1.70
CA SER A 197 -9.35 -4.13 2.94
C SER A 197 -7.92 -4.51 2.58
N PHE A 198 -6.95 -3.68 2.96
CA PHE A 198 -5.55 -3.90 2.60
C PHE A 198 -4.58 -3.39 3.66
N GLU A 199 -3.54 -4.16 3.91
CA GLU A 199 -2.32 -3.74 4.61
C GLU A 199 -1.14 -4.44 3.94
N LEU A 200 -0.19 -3.64 3.47
CA LEU A 200 0.86 -4.07 2.56
C LEU A 200 1.63 -5.31 3.05
N THR A 201 2.10 -5.31 4.29
CA THR A 201 2.90 -6.42 4.83
C THR A 201 2.05 -7.66 5.10
N THR A 202 0.84 -7.50 5.63
CA THR A 202 -0.10 -8.59 5.85
C THR A 202 -0.38 -9.33 4.55
N PHE A 203 -0.74 -8.60 3.50
CA PHE A 203 -1.04 -9.22 2.21
C PHE A 203 0.24 -9.70 1.48
N THR A 204 1.40 -9.07 1.71
CA THR A 204 2.71 -9.59 1.25
C THR A 204 3.03 -10.96 1.87
N ASN A 205 2.62 -11.19 3.12
CA ASN A 205 2.85 -12.46 3.82
C ASN A 205 1.79 -13.53 3.51
N LEU A 206 0.58 -13.11 3.11
CA LEU A 206 -0.52 -14.03 2.76
C LEU A 206 -0.48 -14.49 1.30
N GLN A 207 0.18 -13.74 0.41
CA GLN A 207 0.48 -14.21 -0.94
C GLN A 207 1.62 -15.24 -0.90
N PRO A 208 1.66 -16.21 -1.84
CA PRO A 208 2.83 -17.06 -1.98
C PRO A 208 4.04 -16.23 -2.41
N ALA A 209 5.19 -16.42 -1.75
CA ALA A 209 6.38 -15.64 -2.06
C ALA A 209 6.97 -16.09 -3.42
N HIS A 210 7.27 -15.13 -4.29
CA HIS A 210 8.01 -15.34 -5.55
C HIS A 210 9.51 -14.99 -5.39
N PHE A 211 9.99 -15.01 -4.15
CA PHE A 211 11.38 -14.71 -3.81
C PHE A 211 11.74 -15.40 -2.50
N THR A 212 13.03 -15.69 -2.35
CA THR A 212 13.60 -16.16 -1.08
C THR A 212 14.38 -15.01 -0.45
N ALA A 213 14.02 -14.63 0.77
CA ALA A 213 14.71 -13.55 1.50
C ALA A 213 15.92 -14.10 2.28
N ASP A 214 16.94 -14.56 1.55
CA ASP A 214 18.20 -15.05 2.12
C ASP A 214 19.31 -13.97 2.15
N LYS A 215 20.53 -14.39 2.47
CA LYS A 215 21.71 -13.51 2.50
C LYS A 215 22.01 -12.93 1.11
N ASP A 216 21.89 -13.73 0.05
CA ASP A 216 22.16 -13.29 -1.31
C ASP A 216 21.12 -12.25 -1.77
N TYR A 217 19.83 -12.48 -1.51
CA TYR A 217 18.76 -11.52 -1.75
C TYR A 217 19.05 -10.18 -1.06
N THR A 218 19.48 -10.24 0.20
CA THR A 218 19.82 -9.05 1.00
C THR A 218 21.05 -8.32 0.45
N LEU A 219 22.07 -9.04 -0.03
CA LEU A 219 23.26 -8.44 -0.65
C LEU A 219 22.91 -7.74 -1.96
N ARG A 220 22.10 -8.37 -2.82
CA ARG A 220 21.72 -7.81 -4.13
C ARG A 220 20.71 -6.69 -4.06
N LYS A 221 19.79 -6.73 -3.08
CA LYS A 221 18.61 -5.84 -3.03
C LYS A 221 18.56 -4.94 -1.79
N GLY A 222 19.53 -5.09 -0.89
CA GLY A 222 19.65 -4.33 0.35
C GLY A 222 18.81 -4.88 1.51
N ALA A 223 19.25 -4.62 2.74
CA ALA A 223 18.59 -5.06 3.97
C ALA A 223 17.16 -4.50 4.16
N GLY A 224 16.83 -3.39 3.49
CA GLY A 224 15.47 -2.85 3.50
C GLY A 224 14.45 -3.73 2.79
N ALA A 225 14.87 -4.54 1.81
CA ALA A 225 13.98 -5.28 0.93
C ALA A 225 13.23 -6.44 1.62
N SER A 226 13.72 -6.89 2.77
CA SER A 226 13.14 -7.94 3.61
C SER A 226 12.60 -7.41 4.94
N ASN A 227 12.66 -6.09 5.19
CA ASN A 227 12.19 -5.51 6.44
C ASN A 227 10.68 -5.27 6.41
N HIS A 228 9.93 -6.23 6.96
CA HIS A 228 8.47 -6.24 6.98
C HIS A 228 7.86 -5.04 7.72
N ALA A 229 8.51 -4.55 8.79
CA ALA A 229 8.02 -3.41 9.55
C ALA A 229 8.21 -2.09 8.79
N LYS A 230 9.34 -1.91 8.11
CA LYS A 230 9.58 -0.75 7.25
C LYS A 230 8.59 -0.70 6.09
N ILE A 231 8.33 -1.84 5.45
CA ILE A 231 7.34 -1.97 4.37
C ILE A 231 5.94 -1.59 4.89
N TRP A 232 5.53 -2.14 6.03
CA TRP A 232 4.25 -1.81 6.68
C TRP A 232 4.14 -0.30 6.92
N ALA A 233 5.13 0.29 7.58
CA ALA A 233 5.12 1.70 7.95
C ALA A 233 5.06 2.63 6.73
N LEU A 234 5.79 2.31 5.66
CA LEU A 234 5.72 3.05 4.39
C LEU A 234 4.35 2.93 3.73
N GLY A 235 3.73 1.74 3.78
CA GLY A 235 2.35 1.54 3.29
C GLY A 235 1.34 2.44 4.02
N GLN A 236 1.48 2.63 5.33
CA GLN A 236 0.61 3.53 6.11
C GLN A 236 0.79 5.00 5.68
N ALA A 237 2.03 5.44 5.52
CA ALA A 237 2.32 6.81 5.08
C ALA A 237 1.78 7.09 3.67
N LEU A 238 1.96 6.13 2.75
CA LEU A 238 1.44 6.26 1.40
C LEU A 238 -0.10 6.24 1.37
N ALA A 239 -0.76 5.40 2.17
CA ALA A 239 -2.22 5.37 2.28
C ALA A 239 -2.79 6.73 2.67
N VAL A 240 -2.23 7.36 3.70
CA VAL A 240 -2.66 8.69 4.14
C VAL A 240 -2.43 9.72 3.05
N SER A 241 -1.28 9.70 2.38
CA SER A 241 -0.96 10.63 1.29
C SER A 241 -1.94 10.49 0.12
N THR A 242 -2.19 9.26 -0.32
CA THR A 242 -3.11 8.95 -1.44
C THR A 242 -4.55 9.30 -1.10
N GLN A 243 -5.01 9.06 0.14
CA GLN A 243 -6.35 9.43 0.56
C GLN A 243 -6.55 10.96 0.50
N MET A 244 -5.54 11.73 0.87
CA MET A 244 -5.60 13.19 0.76
C MET A 244 -5.57 13.66 -0.69
N ASP A 245 -4.82 12.98 -1.56
CA ASP A 245 -4.85 13.25 -3.00
C ASP A 245 -6.23 13.00 -3.61
N ILE A 246 -6.94 11.95 -3.18
CA ILE A 246 -8.32 11.69 -3.62
C ILE A 246 -9.29 12.73 -3.03
N LEU A 247 -9.14 13.08 -1.75
CA LEU A 247 -10.02 14.03 -1.06
C LEU A 247 -10.05 15.42 -1.73
N VAL A 248 -8.92 15.88 -2.24
CA VAL A 248 -8.83 17.20 -2.92
C VAL A 248 -9.08 17.12 -4.43
N ASP A 249 -9.25 15.92 -4.97
CA ASP A 249 -9.50 15.73 -6.40
C ASP A 249 -10.92 16.18 -6.76
N PRO A 250 -11.09 17.08 -7.75
CA PRO A 250 -12.39 17.62 -8.10
C PRO A 250 -13.35 16.59 -8.71
N VAL A 251 -12.81 15.48 -9.24
CA VAL A 251 -13.58 14.41 -9.89
C VAL A 251 -13.74 13.22 -8.93
N ARG A 252 -12.66 12.77 -8.30
CA ARG A 252 -12.65 11.54 -7.49
C ARG A 252 -13.07 11.76 -6.04
N GLY A 253 -12.85 12.97 -5.52
CA GLY A 253 -13.24 13.32 -4.16
C GLY A 253 -14.75 13.56 -4.01
N ARG A 254 -15.54 13.40 -5.09
CA ARG A 254 -16.96 13.72 -5.15
C ARG A 254 -17.74 12.74 -6.03
N ASP A 255 -19.03 12.60 -5.73
CA ASP A 255 -20.03 12.02 -6.61
C ASP A 255 -21.18 13.02 -6.74
N GLY A 256 -21.14 13.81 -7.82
CA GLY A 256 -22.00 14.98 -7.99
C GLY A 256 -21.80 16.00 -6.86
N VAL A 257 -22.87 16.32 -6.13
CA VAL A 257 -22.83 17.31 -5.04
C VAL A 257 -22.24 16.75 -3.75
N PHE A 258 -22.23 15.43 -3.56
CA PHE A 258 -21.72 14.78 -2.35
C PHE A 258 -20.21 14.55 -2.43
N PRO A 259 -19.47 14.68 -1.30
CA PRO A 259 -18.11 14.15 -1.24
C PRO A 259 -18.16 12.62 -1.40
N GLU A 260 -17.11 12.05 -1.97
CA GLU A 260 -17.02 10.61 -2.22
C GLU A 260 -17.09 9.82 -0.89
N PRO A 261 -18.15 9.02 -0.65
CA PRO A 261 -18.38 8.39 0.65
C PRO A 261 -17.31 7.39 1.08
N THR A 262 -16.59 6.75 0.14
CA THR A 262 -15.53 5.79 0.49
C THR A 262 -14.30 6.43 1.15
N LEU A 263 -14.17 7.77 1.11
CA LEU A 263 -13.17 8.50 1.89
C LEU A 263 -13.48 8.55 3.38
N PHE A 264 -14.72 8.26 3.76
CA PHE A 264 -15.23 8.28 5.12
C PHE A 264 -15.30 6.87 5.71
N ASP A 265 -15.36 6.79 7.03
CA ASP A 265 -15.57 5.50 7.69
C ASP A 265 -16.98 4.99 7.37
N CYS A 266 -17.05 3.88 6.62
CA CYS A 266 -18.31 3.27 6.23
C CYS A 266 -19.20 2.96 7.45
N HIS A 267 -18.61 2.58 8.59
CA HIS A 267 -19.35 2.24 9.81
C HIS A 267 -19.80 3.45 10.62
N ALA A 268 -19.42 4.67 10.21
CA ALA A 268 -20.03 5.90 10.70
C ALA A 268 -21.43 6.13 10.13
N CYS A 269 -21.77 5.51 8.98
CA CYS A 269 -23.09 5.60 8.36
C CYS A 269 -23.83 4.26 8.36
N HIS A 270 -23.12 3.14 8.20
CA HIS A 270 -23.67 1.79 8.16
C HIS A 270 -23.69 1.14 9.55
N HIS A 271 -24.52 1.69 10.42
CA HIS A 271 -24.84 1.09 11.71
C HIS A 271 -26.30 1.36 12.08
N PRO A 272 -26.89 0.62 13.04
CA PRO A 272 -28.23 0.92 13.52
C PRO A 272 -28.30 2.35 14.06
N MET A 273 -29.30 3.14 13.64
CA MET A 273 -29.45 4.55 14.08
C MET A 273 -29.63 4.70 15.59
N ALA A 274 -30.13 3.66 16.28
CA ALA A 274 -30.26 3.63 17.72
C ALA A 274 -28.92 3.47 18.47
N ASP A 275 -27.86 3.03 17.78
CA ASP A 275 -26.52 2.85 18.35
C ASP A 275 -25.78 4.19 18.37
N GLN A 276 -25.81 4.87 19.52
CA GLN A 276 -25.15 6.16 19.73
C GLN A 276 -23.64 5.96 20.00
N ARG A 277 -22.81 6.23 18.99
CA ARG A 277 -21.35 5.98 19.02
C ARG A 277 -20.48 7.21 19.28
N TRP A 278 -21.07 8.37 19.60
CA TRP A 278 -20.29 9.58 19.84
C TRP A 278 -19.36 9.42 21.05
N LYS A 279 -18.13 9.94 20.92
CA LYS A 279 -17.15 10.03 22.00
C LYS A 279 -16.58 11.44 22.08
N PRO A 280 -16.25 11.95 23.29
CA PRO A 280 -15.67 13.28 23.47
C PRO A 280 -14.21 13.38 23.00
N ARG A 281 -13.51 12.25 22.84
CA ARG A 281 -12.11 12.19 22.43
C ARG A 281 -11.90 11.14 21.34
N THR A 282 -10.97 11.46 20.44
CA THR A 282 -10.44 10.63 19.38
C THR A 282 -8.92 10.50 19.54
N ALA A 283 -8.26 9.68 18.72
CA ALA A 283 -6.81 9.58 18.72
C ALA A 283 -6.10 10.90 18.38
N PHE A 284 -6.80 11.77 17.64
CA PHE A 284 -6.31 13.07 17.24
C PHE A 284 -6.79 14.19 18.17
N GLY A 285 -7.41 13.92 19.31
CA GLY A 285 -7.82 14.95 20.28
C GLY A 285 -9.33 15.06 20.46
N THR A 286 -9.82 16.21 20.89
CA THR A 286 -11.25 16.42 21.18
C THR A 286 -12.10 16.22 19.93
N SER A 287 -13.20 15.48 20.07
CA SER A 287 -14.18 15.33 19.00
C SER A 287 -14.82 16.67 18.68
N ILE A 288 -14.94 17.01 17.39
CA ILE A 288 -15.35 18.35 16.96
C ILE A 288 -16.83 18.61 17.26
N ALA A 289 -17.69 17.67 16.91
CA ALA A 289 -19.13 17.73 17.17
C ALA A 289 -19.77 16.33 17.06
N PRO A 290 -20.90 16.08 17.75
CA PRO A 290 -21.76 14.94 17.44
C PRO A 290 -22.25 14.98 15.99
N GLY A 291 -22.38 13.81 15.36
CA GLY A 291 -22.92 13.67 14.00
C GLY A 291 -21.97 14.03 12.85
N LEU A 292 -20.73 14.47 13.12
CA LEU A 292 -19.74 14.67 12.06
C LEU A 292 -19.36 13.32 11.43
N ILE A 293 -19.52 13.22 10.11
CA ILE A 293 -19.05 12.05 9.36
C ILE A 293 -17.51 12.09 9.34
N ARG A 294 -16.89 11.08 9.94
CA ARG A 294 -15.43 11.02 10.08
C ARG A 294 -14.80 10.44 8.83
N LEU A 295 -13.66 10.99 8.42
CA LEU A 295 -12.81 10.34 7.43
C LEU A 295 -12.44 8.93 7.91
N ASN A 296 -12.20 8.03 6.96
CA ASN A 296 -11.55 6.77 7.27
C ASN A 296 -10.11 7.04 7.69
N ASP A 297 -9.86 7.14 8.99
CA ASP A 297 -8.56 7.52 9.54
C ASP A 297 -7.70 6.32 9.94
N ALA A 298 -8.10 5.10 9.56
CA ALA A 298 -7.48 3.87 10.03
C ALA A 298 -5.97 3.81 9.75
N ASN A 299 -5.51 4.26 8.57
CA ASN A 299 -4.08 4.35 8.25
C ASN A 299 -3.39 5.52 8.98
N ALA A 300 -4.09 6.63 9.21
CA ALA A 300 -3.56 7.77 9.96
C ALA A 300 -3.34 7.42 11.44
N LEU A 301 -4.19 6.57 12.02
CA LEU A 301 -4.01 6.02 13.38
C LEU A 301 -2.69 5.24 13.49
N MET A 302 -2.39 4.41 12.48
CA MET A 302 -1.14 3.64 12.45
C MET A 302 0.07 4.55 12.27
N LEU A 303 -0.01 5.51 11.34
CA LEU A 303 1.07 6.46 11.09
C LEU A 303 1.38 7.35 12.29
N ARG A 304 0.33 7.81 13.00
CA ARG A 304 0.46 8.53 14.27
C ARG A 304 1.29 7.74 15.27
N LEU A 305 1.01 6.44 15.43
CA LEU A 305 1.76 5.58 16.35
C LEU A 305 3.20 5.41 15.92
N ILE A 306 3.44 5.18 14.63
CA ILE A 306 4.79 5.04 14.07
C ILE A 306 5.61 6.30 14.37
N LEU A 307 5.05 7.48 14.08
CA LEU A 307 5.72 8.76 14.33
C LEU A 307 5.99 8.99 15.81
N ARG A 308 5.08 8.59 16.70
CA ARG A 308 5.30 8.69 18.16
C ARG A 308 6.58 7.97 18.60
N GLN A 309 6.95 6.88 17.91
CA GLN A 309 8.15 6.11 18.21
C GLN A 309 9.39 6.61 17.46
N LEU A 310 9.24 7.18 16.25
CA LEU A 310 10.37 7.52 15.38
C LEU A 310 10.77 9.00 15.41
N ASP A 311 9.83 9.92 15.63
CA ASP A 311 10.06 11.36 15.51
C ASP A 311 8.98 12.19 16.24
N ALA A 312 9.31 12.73 17.42
CA ALA A 312 8.37 13.45 18.27
C ALA A 312 7.88 14.79 17.68
N ASP A 313 8.73 15.48 16.92
CA ASP A 313 8.35 16.73 16.25
C ASP A 313 7.38 16.45 15.11
N LEU A 314 7.71 15.50 14.23
CA LEU A 314 6.83 15.12 13.13
C LEU A 314 5.53 14.50 13.64
N TYR A 315 5.55 13.75 14.73
CA TYR A 315 4.35 13.30 15.44
C TYR A 315 3.45 14.49 15.82
N THR A 316 4.03 15.54 16.41
CA THR A 316 3.27 16.72 16.85
C THR A 316 2.64 17.45 15.67
N ARG A 317 3.43 17.70 14.61
CA ARG A 317 2.93 18.34 13.38
C ARG A 317 1.87 17.50 12.66
N PHE A 318 2.06 16.18 12.58
CA PHE A 318 1.09 15.26 11.99
C PHE A 318 -0.25 15.28 12.74
N ASN A 319 -0.22 15.19 14.07
CA ASN A 319 -1.45 15.26 14.88
C ASN A 319 -2.15 16.61 14.72
N GLN A 320 -1.40 17.71 14.69
CA GLN A 320 -1.99 19.04 14.47
C GLN A 320 -2.63 19.14 13.08
N ALA A 321 -1.98 18.63 12.04
CA ALA A 321 -2.53 18.63 10.68
C ALA A 321 -3.81 17.77 10.59
N ALA A 322 -3.85 16.62 11.26
CA ALA A 322 -5.04 15.77 11.33
C ALA A 322 -6.20 16.45 12.10
N GLN A 323 -5.90 17.12 13.21
CA GLN A 323 -6.88 17.94 13.94
C GLN A 323 -7.45 19.06 13.09
N ASP A 324 -6.59 19.79 12.39
CA ASP A 324 -6.99 20.90 11.53
C ASP A 324 -7.85 20.42 10.36
N LEU A 325 -7.53 19.25 9.78
CA LEU A 325 -8.37 18.63 8.76
C LEU A 325 -9.75 18.26 9.31
N ASN A 326 -9.81 17.67 10.51
CA ASN A 326 -11.07 17.33 11.17
C ASN A 326 -11.93 18.58 11.45
N LYS A 327 -11.31 19.70 11.84
CA LYS A 327 -12.00 20.99 11.97
C LYS A 327 -12.50 21.52 10.62
N ALA A 328 -11.71 21.39 9.56
CA ALA A 328 -12.10 21.83 8.22
C ALA A 328 -13.28 21.01 7.65
N LEU A 329 -13.34 19.70 7.94
CA LEU A 329 -14.50 18.87 7.61
C LEU A 329 -15.78 19.33 8.33
N ALA A 330 -15.65 19.87 9.53
CA ALA A 330 -16.75 20.49 10.27
C ALA A 330 -17.04 21.94 9.83
N GLY A 331 -16.47 22.40 8.72
CA GLY A 331 -16.70 23.73 8.15
C GLY A 331 -15.74 24.82 8.62
N SER A 332 -14.71 24.50 9.41
CA SER A 332 -13.73 25.49 9.89
C SER A 332 -12.50 25.56 8.99
N GLY A 333 -12.48 26.53 8.05
CA GLY A 333 -11.36 26.79 7.15
C GLY A 333 -11.47 26.07 5.81
N LYS A 334 -10.37 26.06 5.04
CA LYS A 334 -10.33 25.49 3.69
C LYS A 334 -9.93 24.01 3.73
N LEU A 335 -10.85 23.12 3.39
CA LEU A 335 -10.64 21.68 3.39
C LEU A 335 -9.40 21.26 2.60
N ASN A 336 -9.27 21.75 1.35
CA ASN A 336 -8.17 21.36 0.47
C ASN A 336 -6.80 21.74 1.05
N ASP A 337 -6.66 22.95 1.59
CA ASP A 337 -5.41 23.40 2.21
C ASP A 337 -5.02 22.50 3.40
N LYS A 338 -5.99 22.11 4.23
CA LYS A 338 -5.75 21.23 5.38
C LYS A 338 -5.46 19.78 4.98
N ALA A 339 -6.12 19.28 3.94
CA ALA A 339 -5.84 17.95 3.39
C ALA A 339 -4.42 17.90 2.79
N LEU A 340 -4.02 18.92 2.03
CA LEU A 340 -2.66 19.02 1.48
C LEU A 340 -1.59 19.19 2.58
N ALA A 341 -1.90 19.88 3.68
CA ALA A 341 -1.01 19.96 4.83
C ALA A 341 -0.78 18.58 5.49
N LEU A 342 -1.85 17.79 5.69
CA LEU A 342 -1.74 16.43 6.21
C LEU A 342 -0.97 15.51 5.26
N ARG A 343 -1.23 15.63 3.95
CA ARG A 343 -0.47 14.93 2.90
C ARG A 343 1.02 15.20 2.99
N GLN A 344 1.42 16.47 3.16
CA GLN A 344 2.81 16.86 3.32
C GLN A 344 3.45 16.19 4.54
N GLN A 345 2.73 16.12 5.67
CA GLN A 345 3.23 15.42 6.86
C GLN A 345 3.39 13.92 6.62
N ALA A 346 2.47 13.30 5.87
CA ALA A 346 2.57 11.89 5.50
C ALA A 346 3.78 11.59 4.58
N GLN A 347 4.08 12.50 3.64
CA GLN A 347 5.27 12.39 2.78
C GLN A 347 6.57 12.54 3.58
N ALA A 348 6.64 13.53 4.49
CA ALA A 348 7.76 13.67 5.42
C ALA A 348 7.91 12.42 6.31
N ALA A 349 6.80 11.79 6.70
CA ALA A 349 6.82 10.53 7.44
C ALA A 349 7.41 9.39 6.61
N SER A 350 7.08 9.29 5.32
CA SER A 350 7.71 8.30 4.44
C SER A 350 9.23 8.44 4.38
N GLU A 351 9.74 9.66 4.24
CA GLU A 351 11.18 9.94 4.23
C GLU A 351 11.83 9.54 5.56
N LYS A 352 11.22 9.94 6.68
CA LYS A 352 11.71 9.58 8.02
C LYS A 352 11.73 8.08 8.26
N ILE A 353 10.65 7.38 7.89
CA ILE A 353 10.53 5.91 8.02
C ILE A 353 11.62 5.22 7.18
N ASN A 354 11.88 5.71 5.97
CA ASN A 354 12.89 5.13 5.09
C ASN A 354 14.29 5.20 5.71
N MET A 355 14.61 6.29 6.40
CA MET A 355 15.88 6.49 7.10
C MET A 355 15.97 5.81 8.48
N SER A 356 14.86 5.32 9.02
CA SER A 356 14.82 4.75 10.38
C SER A 356 15.18 3.25 10.41
N SER A 357 15.69 2.80 11.55
CA SER A 357 15.86 1.37 11.89
C SER A 357 14.62 0.84 12.61
N PHE A 358 14.37 -0.45 12.46
CA PHE A 358 13.25 -1.16 13.10
C PHE A 358 13.80 -2.37 13.83
N ASP A 359 14.48 -2.14 14.95
CA ASP A 359 15.01 -3.20 15.81
C ASP A 359 13.94 -3.83 16.71
N GLY A 360 14.26 -4.96 17.35
CA GLY A 360 13.31 -5.70 18.19
C GLY A 360 12.70 -4.88 19.32
N ASN A 361 13.46 -3.94 19.91
CA ASN A 361 12.97 -3.06 20.98
C ASN A 361 11.95 -2.04 20.44
N THR A 362 12.27 -1.42 19.30
CA THR A 362 11.38 -0.49 18.60
C THR A 362 10.09 -1.18 18.17
N LEU A 363 10.19 -2.39 17.61
CA LEU A 363 9.03 -3.18 17.19
C LEU A 363 8.12 -3.55 18.36
N ARG A 364 8.71 -3.99 19.48
CA ARG A 364 7.95 -4.31 20.69
C ARG A 364 7.30 -3.07 21.30
N ALA A 365 8.00 -1.94 21.33
CA ALA A 365 7.45 -0.67 21.80
C ALA A 365 6.26 -0.21 20.93
N MET A 366 6.37 -0.33 19.61
CA MET A 366 5.25 -0.06 18.68
C MET A 366 4.07 -1.00 18.94
N ALA A 367 4.32 -2.30 19.12
CA ALA A 367 3.25 -3.26 19.39
C ALA A 367 2.54 -2.99 20.73
N LEU A 368 3.29 -2.62 21.77
CA LEU A 368 2.72 -2.23 23.07
C LEU A 368 1.89 -0.94 22.95
N LEU A 369 2.41 0.08 22.28
CA LEU A 369 1.67 1.33 22.03
C LEU A 369 0.36 1.07 21.28
N LEU A 370 0.36 0.12 20.34
CA LEU A 370 -0.81 -0.19 19.51
C LEU A 370 -1.87 -0.87 20.36
N VAL A 371 -1.46 -1.79 21.24
CA VAL A 371 -2.37 -2.40 22.22
C VAL A 371 -2.89 -1.35 23.22
N ASP A 372 -2.02 -0.49 23.75
CA ASP A 372 -2.37 0.52 24.75
C ASP A 372 -3.33 1.59 24.20
N ASP A 373 -3.15 2.04 22.96
CA ASP A 373 -4.09 2.93 22.27
C ASP A 373 -5.47 2.25 22.10
N GLY A 374 -5.48 0.96 21.75
CA GLY A 374 -6.72 0.18 21.67
C GLY A 374 -7.42 0.01 23.03
N LEU A 375 -6.67 -0.23 24.11
CA LEU A 375 -7.19 -0.28 25.48
C LEU A 375 -7.73 1.07 25.96
N ALA A 376 -7.17 2.18 25.48
CA ALA A 376 -7.68 3.53 25.70
C ALA A 376 -8.93 3.84 24.84
N GLY A 377 -9.40 2.89 24.03
CA GLY A 377 -10.61 3.02 23.22
C GLY A 377 -10.44 3.85 21.96
N LEU A 378 -9.20 3.97 21.44
CA LEU A 378 -8.86 4.75 20.25
C LEU A 378 -9.12 4.04 18.92
N TYR A 379 -9.57 2.77 18.95
CA TYR A 379 -10.08 2.03 17.79
C TYR A 379 -11.57 1.73 17.96
N PRO A 380 -12.44 2.77 17.97
CA PRO A 380 -13.87 2.57 18.22
C PRO A 380 -14.59 1.91 17.05
N ASP A 381 -14.05 1.98 15.83
CA ASP A 381 -14.69 1.46 14.63
C ASP A 381 -13.99 0.22 14.10
N TYR A 382 -14.76 -0.55 13.32
CA TYR A 382 -14.28 -1.78 12.71
C TYR A 382 -13.00 -1.56 11.91
N VAL A 383 -12.94 -0.53 11.05
CA VAL A 383 -11.77 -0.30 10.16
C VAL A 383 -10.49 0.04 10.94
N GLY A 384 -10.61 0.78 12.04
CA GLY A 384 -9.49 1.08 12.93
C GLY A 384 -8.99 -0.19 13.65
N ALA A 385 -9.91 -1.01 14.14
CA ALA A 385 -9.58 -2.28 14.78
C ALA A 385 -9.00 -3.32 13.81
N GLU A 386 -9.48 -3.34 12.57
CA GLU A 386 -8.98 -4.16 11.48
C GLU A 386 -7.54 -3.78 11.12
N GLN A 387 -7.27 -2.50 10.88
CA GLN A 387 -5.91 -2.01 10.61
C GLN A 387 -4.98 -2.24 11.81
N ALA A 388 -5.43 -2.02 13.04
CA ALA A 388 -4.64 -2.32 14.24
C ALA A 388 -4.29 -3.82 14.34
N THR A 389 -5.23 -4.70 14.01
CA THR A 389 -4.98 -6.16 14.06
C THR A 389 -4.01 -6.61 12.97
N MET A 390 -4.11 -6.06 11.75
CA MET A 390 -3.15 -6.31 10.68
C MET A 390 -1.75 -5.75 11.05
N ALA A 391 -1.69 -4.55 11.61
CA ALA A 391 -0.45 -3.96 12.09
C ALA A 391 0.23 -4.79 13.20
N LEU A 392 -0.53 -5.32 14.17
CA LEU A 392 0.00 -6.26 15.17
C LEU A 392 0.55 -7.54 14.51
N GLY A 393 -0.12 -8.05 13.48
CA GLY A 393 0.39 -9.18 12.69
C GLY A 393 1.70 -8.88 11.96
N SER A 394 1.81 -7.69 11.36
CA SER A 394 3.01 -7.24 10.65
C SER A 394 4.19 -6.98 11.58
N LEU A 395 3.95 -6.34 12.73
CA LEU A 395 4.94 -6.18 13.79
C LEU A 395 5.36 -7.53 14.37
N SER A 396 4.42 -8.47 14.55
CA SER A 396 4.72 -9.84 14.99
C SER A 396 5.64 -10.56 14.02
N SER A 397 5.34 -10.49 12.72
CA SER A 397 6.17 -11.11 11.68
C SER A 397 7.59 -10.56 11.72
N ALA A 398 7.75 -9.23 11.84
CA ALA A 398 9.06 -8.61 11.97
C ALA A 398 9.79 -9.01 13.28
N MET A 399 9.08 -9.07 14.41
CA MET A 399 9.67 -9.52 15.68
C MET A 399 10.07 -11.00 15.66
N GLN A 400 9.38 -11.85 14.90
CA GLN A 400 9.78 -13.25 14.69
C GLN A 400 11.09 -13.33 13.90
N GLN A 401 11.27 -12.50 12.87
CA GLN A 401 12.52 -12.42 12.09
C GLN A 401 13.72 -12.01 12.96
N THR A 402 13.50 -11.17 13.97
CA THR A 402 14.53 -10.73 14.93
C THR A 402 14.66 -11.61 16.17
N GLY A 403 13.90 -12.72 16.26
CA GLY A 403 13.92 -13.61 17.43
C GLY A 403 13.39 -12.97 18.73
N SER A 404 12.59 -11.90 18.63
CA SER A 404 12.12 -11.09 19.77
C SER A 404 10.81 -11.61 20.40
N ILE A 405 10.25 -12.72 19.92
CA ILE A 405 9.05 -13.37 20.48
C ILE A 405 9.44 -14.68 21.17
N LYS A 406 9.28 -14.72 22.51
CA LYS A 406 9.61 -15.90 23.33
C LYS A 406 8.73 -17.12 23.05
N ASN A 407 7.42 -16.92 22.87
CA ASN A 407 6.46 -17.99 22.59
C ASN A 407 5.63 -17.65 21.34
N PRO A 408 6.15 -17.95 20.12
CA PRO A 408 5.45 -17.65 18.88
C PRO A 408 4.08 -18.33 18.77
N ALA A 409 3.90 -19.53 19.33
CA ALA A 409 2.63 -20.25 19.29
C ALA A 409 1.53 -19.52 20.08
N ALA A 410 1.83 -19.11 21.33
CA ALA A 410 0.89 -18.33 22.13
C ALA A 410 0.59 -16.97 21.50
N TYR A 411 1.61 -16.31 20.95
CA TYR A 411 1.46 -15.02 20.27
C TYR A 411 0.55 -15.14 19.04
N ASN A 412 0.76 -16.15 18.19
CA ASN A 412 -0.07 -16.43 17.01
C ASN A 412 -1.51 -16.78 17.40
N LYS A 413 -1.71 -17.53 18.50
CA LYS A 413 -3.04 -17.81 19.04
C LYS A 413 -3.75 -16.51 19.48
N GLY A 414 -3.03 -15.61 20.15
CA GLY A 414 -3.56 -14.30 20.53
C GLY A 414 -3.95 -13.44 19.33
N LEU A 415 -3.12 -13.39 18.28
CA LEU A 415 -3.47 -12.72 17.02
C LEU A 415 -4.71 -13.34 16.36
N ALA A 416 -4.86 -14.67 16.40
CA ALA A 416 -6.04 -15.34 15.87
C ALA A 416 -7.31 -14.97 16.65
N GLN A 417 -7.22 -14.80 17.98
CA GLN A 417 -8.34 -14.33 18.81
C GLN A 417 -8.74 -12.88 18.49
N LEU A 418 -7.78 -12.01 18.20
CA LEU A 418 -8.07 -10.64 17.72
C LEU A 418 -8.77 -10.66 16.36
N ARG A 419 -8.32 -11.50 15.43
CA ARG A 419 -8.96 -11.65 14.11
C ARG A 419 -10.38 -12.22 14.20
N ALA A 420 -10.62 -13.13 15.15
CA ALA A 420 -11.92 -13.80 15.28
C ALA A 420 -13.08 -12.82 15.54
N VAL A 421 -12.85 -11.72 16.26
CA VAL A 421 -13.87 -10.70 16.51
C VAL A 421 -14.05 -9.71 15.35
N LEU A 422 -13.27 -9.86 14.28
CA LEU A 422 -13.29 -9.01 13.09
C LEU A 422 -13.76 -9.76 11.83
N VAL A 423 -14.20 -11.01 11.96
CA VAL A 423 -14.65 -11.81 10.79
C VAL A 423 -15.90 -11.23 10.14
N LYS A 424 -16.77 -10.58 10.93
CA LYS A 424 -18.03 -9.98 10.48
C LYS A 424 -18.06 -8.53 10.94
N ASP A 425 -17.88 -7.63 9.99
CA ASP A 425 -17.87 -6.18 10.21
C ASP A 425 -19.21 -5.66 10.77
N GLU A 426 -20.34 -6.14 10.24
CA GLU A 426 -21.68 -5.80 10.73
C GLU A 426 -21.94 -6.23 12.19
N ALA A 427 -21.22 -7.24 12.67
CA ALA A 427 -21.37 -7.76 14.03
C ALA A 427 -20.27 -7.26 14.99
N TYR A 428 -19.42 -6.33 14.52
CA TYR A 428 -18.29 -5.84 15.29
C TYR A 428 -18.74 -5.13 16.58
N LYS A 429 -18.09 -5.50 17.70
CA LYS A 429 -18.30 -4.87 19.00
C LYS A 429 -16.98 -4.37 19.58
N PRO A 430 -16.81 -3.05 19.79
CA PRO A 430 -15.57 -2.49 20.32
C PRO A 430 -15.16 -3.07 21.68
N ALA A 431 -16.14 -3.35 22.56
CA ALA A 431 -15.88 -3.92 23.88
C ALA A 431 -15.25 -5.32 23.83
N GLU A 432 -15.70 -6.17 22.90
CA GLU A 432 -15.14 -7.52 22.72
C GLU A 432 -13.69 -7.42 22.20
N PHE A 433 -13.43 -6.51 21.26
CA PHE A 433 -12.09 -6.25 20.75
C PHE A 433 -11.12 -5.74 21.84
N VAL A 434 -11.55 -4.79 22.66
CA VAL A 434 -10.77 -4.29 23.82
C VAL A 434 -10.48 -5.41 24.81
N SER A 435 -11.43 -6.33 25.05
CA SER A 435 -11.21 -7.50 25.89
C SER A 435 -10.10 -8.40 25.34
N ARG A 436 -10.12 -8.69 24.03
CA ARG A 436 -9.08 -9.50 23.36
C ARG A 436 -7.71 -8.80 23.36
N LEU A 437 -7.68 -7.48 23.19
CA LEU A 437 -6.43 -6.70 23.31
C LEU A 437 -5.83 -6.79 24.71
N ARG A 438 -6.66 -6.80 25.76
CA ARG A 438 -6.20 -6.92 27.15
C ARG A 438 -5.51 -8.26 27.40
N GLU A 439 -6.09 -9.34 26.89
CA GLU A 439 -5.49 -10.69 26.93
C GLU A 439 -4.16 -10.70 26.17
N PHE A 440 -4.16 -10.12 24.96
CA PHE A 440 -3.01 -10.09 24.07
C PHE A 440 -1.83 -9.27 24.61
N ARG A 441 -2.09 -8.17 25.34
CA ARG A 441 -1.06 -7.29 25.91
C ARG A 441 0.00 -8.05 26.70
N SER A 442 -0.41 -9.05 27.48
CA SER A 442 0.49 -9.87 28.30
C SER A 442 1.54 -10.60 27.46
N LEU A 443 1.17 -11.05 26.25
CA LEU A 443 2.03 -11.74 25.30
C LEU A 443 3.05 -10.80 24.66
N VAL A 444 2.67 -9.54 24.41
CA VAL A 444 3.56 -8.51 23.86
C VAL A 444 4.55 -8.00 24.91
N ALA A 445 4.11 -7.89 26.17
CA ALA A 445 4.94 -7.40 27.28
C ALA A 445 5.97 -8.43 27.77
N ALA A 446 5.75 -9.71 27.51
CA ALA A 446 6.68 -10.78 27.89
C ALA A 446 8.05 -10.58 27.23
N ARG A 447 9.12 -10.59 28.03
CA ARG A 447 10.50 -10.42 27.54
C ARG A 447 11.12 -11.71 27.05
#